data_AF-A0A1B2HUG9-F1
#
_entry.id   AF-A0A1B2HUG9-F1
#
_cell.length_a   1.000
_cell.length_b   1.000
_cell.length_c   1.000
_cell.angle_alpha   90.00
_cell.angle_beta   90.00
_cell.angle_gamma   90.00
#
_symmetry.space_group_name_H-M   'P 1'
#
loop_
_entity.id
_entity.type
_entity.pdbx_description
1 polymer ?
#
loop_
_entity_poly.entity_id
_entity_poly.type
_entity_poly.pdbx_seq_one_letter_code
_entity_poly.pdbx_strand_id
1 'polypeptide(L)'
;MALAAVTTLHAGTAVAAPPTPDFPREIDRYQPYDGQKTCDPTAKPGVTDFKNMLVGTYGTRPWGIGRACGQGGQSEHKEGRALDYGFNVNTPGDRDRANDVLTWLLSTDRHGNEHALARRFGIMYIIWDRRIWQANQASRGWQPYSGPSPHTDHVHFSFGWDGAHKRTTWWTRQQVAQVRPSTASGQLVVGEIRDSDRLEVFHATPQGIRQRWRDQDGSWTPWFAFTGEDRAVDRLALGYLPNGRFELFGLTGDKLVHTWQNDAGEWSQWADIGPGGHDVVVAQLPDKRMELFVATGSGIVHRWQHTAGGGWAEGWHPFGGAATKLAVAQIPGGVEVFAMNASDLHHRWQVNGTWSDWGRMGDGGNDIALGHLPDGRLEIFQARDEGTVHRWQENAGGAWSAWEGFGGMSKRIAVGRLHNGIEVFALNDAELNHRWQTGGWSEWNRFGDGGQQIAVGHAGRRLEVFQLVGGQVKHREHNGTASGWLPWEDF
;
A
#
# COMPACT_ATOMS: atom_id res chain seq x y z
N MET A 1 4.03 40.74 -52.61
CA MET A 1 3.35 41.20 -51.38
C MET A 1 1.88 40.83 -51.49
N ALA A 2 1.41 39.91 -50.66
CA ALA A 2 0.01 39.78 -50.26
C ALA A 2 -0.01 38.93 -48.98
N LEU A 3 -0.36 39.57 -47.86
CA LEU A 3 -0.68 38.95 -46.58
C LEU A 3 -1.94 38.08 -46.72
N ALA A 4 -1.99 36.96 -45.97
CA ALA A 4 -3.17 36.42 -45.26
C ALA A 4 -2.97 34.90 -45.06
N ALA A 5 -3.34 34.26 -43.96
CA ALA A 5 -3.82 34.71 -42.66
C ALA A 5 -3.37 33.61 -41.67
N VAL A 6 -2.98 34.01 -40.46
CA VAL A 6 -2.71 33.06 -39.37
C VAL A 6 -4.05 32.48 -38.94
N THR A 7 -4.35 31.26 -39.33
CA THR A 7 -5.34 30.42 -38.66
C THR A 7 -4.61 29.63 -37.58
N THR A 8 -4.57 30.18 -36.37
CA THR A 8 -4.37 29.34 -35.18
C THR A 8 -5.58 28.43 -35.06
N LEU A 9 -5.51 27.25 -35.67
CA LEU A 9 -6.32 26.11 -35.25
C LEU A 9 -5.96 25.87 -33.78
N HIS A 10 -6.79 26.40 -32.88
CA HIS A 10 -6.77 25.95 -31.50
C HIS A 10 -6.96 24.44 -31.56
N ALA A 11 -5.99 23.68 -31.08
CA ALA A 11 -6.18 22.26 -30.84
C ALA A 11 -7.41 22.15 -29.94
N GLY A 12 -8.53 21.68 -30.50
CA GLY A 12 -9.78 21.54 -29.77
C GLY A 12 -9.51 20.69 -28.54
N THR A 13 -10.00 21.11 -27.38
CA THR A 13 -9.95 20.28 -26.18
C THR A 13 -10.62 18.95 -26.50
N ALA A 14 -9.95 17.85 -26.21
CA ALA A 14 -10.55 16.53 -26.36
C ALA A 14 -11.88 16.48 -25.58
N VAL A 15 -12.94 16.03 -26.25
CA VAL A 15 -14.34 16.09 -25.82
C VAL A 15 -14.71 14.86 -24.99
N ALA A 16 -14.15 13.69 -25.32
CA ALA A 16 -14.48 12.42 -24.66
C ALA A 16 -13.24 11.70 -24.09
N ALA A 17 -12.08 12.37 -24.05
CA ALA A 17 -10.83 11.72 -23.67
C ALA A 17 -10.83 11.10 -22.27
N PRO A 18 -9.99 10.07 -22.03
CA PRO A 18 -9.89 9.46 -20.72
C PRO A 18 -9.56 10.49 -19.64
N PRO A 19 -10.07 10.34 -18.40
CA PRO A 19 -9.73 11.24 -17.29
C PRO A 19 -8.22 11.34 -17.10
N THR A 20 -7.69 12.56 -17.16
CA THR A 20 -6.27 12.84 -16.95
C THR A 20 -5.99 13.12 -15.48
N PRO A 21 -5.14 12.33 -14.80
CA PRO A 21 -4.67 12.67 -13.46
C PRO A 21 -3.94 14.01 -13.44
N ASP A 22 -3.91 14.66 -12.28
CA ASP A 22 -3.11 15.86 -12.14
C ASP A 22 -1.62 15.52 -12.01
N PHE A 23 -0.79 16.07 -12.90
CA PHE A 23 0.64 15.80 -12.93
C PHE A 23 1.44 17.05 -12.53
N PRO A 24 2.58 16.87 -11.85
CA PRO A 24 3.47 17.98 -11.57
C PRO A 24 4.22 18.41 -12.84
N ARG A 25 4.98 19.50 -12.74
CA ARG A 25 5.72 20.06 -13.88
C ARG A 25 6.73 19.07 -14.48
N GLU A 26 7.29 18.18 -13.66
CA GLU A 26 8.22 17.15 -14.12
C GLU A 26 7.52 16.12 -15.02
N ILE A 27 8.23 15.68 -16.05
CA ILE A 27 7.68 14.81 -17.08
C ILE A 27 8.73 13.83 -17.59
N ASP A 28 8.27 12.62 -17.95
CA ASP A 28 9.09 11.60 -18.59
C ASP A 28 9.76 12.14 -19.85
N ARG A 29 10.97 11.66 -20.13
CA ARG A 29 11.63 11.97 -21.40
C ARG A 29 10.86 11.32 -22.55
N TYR A 30 11.05 11.85 -23.76
CA TYR A 30 10.60 11.16 -24.96
C TYR A 30 11.26 9.80 -25.05
N GLN A 31 10.48 8.78 -25.41
CA GLN A 31 10.98 7.43 -25.57
C GLN A 31 11.90 7.35 -26.80
N PRO A 32 13.08 6.71 -26.69
CA PRO A 32 13.90 6.43 -27.85
C PRO A 32 13.20 5.42 -28.76
N TYR A 33 13.54 5.43 -30.05
CA TYR A 33 13.12 4.35 -30.94
C TYR A 33 13.88 3.07 -30.60
N ASP A 34 13.13 2.01 -30.31
CA ASP A 34 13.63 0.67 -30.06
C ASP A 34 12.76 -0.32 -30.85
N GLY A 35 13.28 -0.81 -31.97
CA GLY A 35 12.59 -1.79 -32.81
C GLY A 35 12.58 -3.18 -32.18
N GLN A 36 11.62 -4.01 -32.57
CA GLN A 36 11.51 -5.39 -32.10
C GLN A 36 12.82 -6.19 -32.26
N LYS A 37 13.32 -6.79 -31.17
CA LYS A 37 14.57 -7.59 -31.14
C LYS A 37 14.33 -9.04 -30.75
N THR A 38 13.25 -9.29 -30.02
CA THR A 38 12.88 -10.59 -29.45
C THR A 38 11.49 -10.99 -29.93
N CYS A 39 11.07 -12.22 -29.60
CA CYS A 39 9.67 -12.57 -29.74
C CYS A 39 9.11 -13.12 -28.44
N ASP A 40 8.26 -12.31 -27.82
CA ASP A 40 7.37 -12.68 -26.74
C ASP A 40 6.06 -11.89 -26.94
N PRO A 41 5.09 -12.44 -27.68
CA PRO A 41 3.87 -11.73 -28.06
C PRO A 41 2.90 -11.57 -26.89
N THR A 42 3.25 -12.05 -25.70
CA THR A 42 2.46 -11.88 -24.47
C THR A 42 2.24 -10.39 -24.20
N ALA A 43 0.98 -9.99 -24.11
CA ALA A 43 0.59 -8.61 -23.91
C ALA A 43 1.28 -8.01 -22.67
N LYS A 44 2.00 -6.91 -22.88
CA LYS A 44 2.72 -6.23 -21.80
C LYS A 44 1.75 -5.40 -20.98
N PRO A 45 1.93 -5.34 -19.64
CA PRO A 45 0.90 -4.87 -18.73
C PRO A 45 0.47 -3.42 -18.99
N GLY A 46 1.38 -2.51 -19.35
CA GLY A 46 1.02 -1.13 -19.68
C GLY A 46 0.17 -1.03 -20.94
N VAL A 47 0.42 -1.88 -21.93
CA VAL A 47 -0.35 -1.92 -23.17
C VAL A 47 -1.75 -2.50 -22.94
N THR A 48 -1.86 -3.51 -22.07
CA THR A 48 -3.15 -4.06 -21.63
C THR A 48 -4.00 -3.02 -20.91
N ASP A 49 -3.42 -2.28 -19.96
CA ASP A 49 -4.15 -1.24 -19.23
C ASP A 49 -4.55 -0.08 -20.13
N PHE A 50 -3.64 0.35 -21.02
CA PHE A 50 -3.95 1.39 -21.99
C PHE A 50 -5.12 0.97 -22.88
N LYS A 51 -5.11 -0.27 -23.37
CA LYS A 51 -6.24 -0.84 -24.12
C LYS A 51 -7.53 -0.81 -23.31
N ASN A 52 -7.49 -1.25 -22.05
CA ASN A 52 -8.69 -1.27 -21.21
C ASN A 52 -9.25 0.14 -20.98
N MET A 53 -8.38 1.14 -20.82
CA MET A 53 -8.78 2.54 -20.71
C MET A 53 -9.46 3.05 -22.00
N LEU A 54 -8.92 2.71 -23.18
CA LEU A 54 -9.55 3.04 -24.46
C LEU A 54 -10.90 2.34 -24.64
N VAL A 55 -11.03 1.07 -24.20
CA VAL A 55 -12.31 0.34 -24.21
C VAL A 55 -13.33 1.00 -23.30
N GLY A 56 -12.94 1.39 -22.07
CA GLY A 56 -13.84 2.07 -21.14
C GLY A 56 -14.30 3.43 -21.65
N THR A 57 -13.48 4.12 -22.42
CA THR A 57 -13.75 5.47 -22.90
C THR A 57 -14.51 5.50 -24.24
N TYR A 58 -14.10 4.68 -25.20
CA TYR A 58 -14.59 4.71 -26.58
C TYR A 58 -15.41 3.47 -26.98
N GLY A 59 -15.69 2.58 -26.01
CA GLY A 59 -16.43 1.33 -26.18
C GLY A 59 -15.61 0.21 -26.82
N THR A 60 -16.09 -1.03 -26.67
CA THR A 60 -15.44 -2.23 -27.22
C THR A 60 -15.39 -2.18 -28.76
N ARG A 61 -14.17 -2.28 -29.30
CA ARG A 61 -13.84 -2.26 -30.73
C ARG A 61 -12.87 -3.41 -31.05
N PRO A 62 -12.63 -3.74 -32.33
CA PRO A 62 -11.53 -4.64 -32.67
C PRO A 62 -10.20 -4.07 -32.15
N TRP A 63 -9.45 -4.88 -31.43
CA TRP A 63 -8.12 -4.52 -30.93
C TRP A 63 -7.17 -5.71 -30.97
N GLY A 64 -5.88 -5.44 -31.06
CA GLY A 64 -4.85 -6.47 -31.11
C GLY A 64 -3.54 -6.02 -30.45
N ILE A 65 -2.99 -6.85 -29.57
CA ILE A 65 -1.71 -6.58 -28.89
C ILE A 65 -0.62 -7.52 -29.37
N GLY A 66 -0.83 -8.84 -29.23
CA GLY A 66 0.14 -9.85 -29.63
C GLY A 66 0.00 -10.24 -31.11
N ARG A 67 1.13 -10.53 -31.76
CA ARG A 67 1.17 -11.17 -33.09
C ARG A 67 2.15 -12.33 -33.09
N ALA A 68 1.81 -13.42 -33.78
CA ALA A 68 2.67 -14.60 -33.85
C ALA A 68 4.04 -14.27 -34.47
N CYS A 69 5.10 -14.88 -33.92
CA CYS A 69 6.49 -14.58 -34.27
C CYS A 69 6.81 -14.74 -35.76
N GLY A 70 6.25 -15.76 -36.41
CA GLY A 70 6.47 -16.07 -37.83
C GLY A 70 5.65 -15.23 -38.81
N GLN A 71 4.78 -14.34 -38.32
CA GLN A 71 3.87 -13.57 -39.17
C GLN A 71 4.44 -12.18 -39.50
N GLY A 72 4.69 -11.93 -40.78
CA GLY A 72 5.16 -10.63 -41.27
C GLY A 72 6.57 -10.24 -40.81
N GLY A 73 6.96 -8.99 -41.07
CA GLY A 73 8.28 -8.44 -40.74
C GLY A 73 8.47 -8.06 -39.26
N GLN A 74 9.48 -7.24 -38.99
CA GLN A 74 9.74 -6.68 -37.66
C GLN A 74 8.51 -5.90 -37.16
N SER A 75 8.06 -6.17 -35.94
CA SER A 75 6.88 -5.53 -35.36
C SER A 75 6.83 -5.68 -33.85
N GLU A 76 6.52 -4.60 -33.16
CA GLU A 76 6.40 -4.56 -31.70
C GLU A 76 5.21 -5.37 -31.14
N HIS A 77 4.27 -5.78 -31.99
CA HIS A 77 3.24 -6.76 -31.62
C HIS A 77 3.84 -8.12 -31.26
N LYS A 78 5.01 -8.48 -31.81
CA LYS A 78 5.71 -9.72 -31.47
C LYS A 78 6.40 -9.67 -30.11
N GLU A 79 6.48 -8.49 -29.52
CA GLU A 79 6.95 -8.28 -28.14
C GLU A 79 5.79 -7.94 -27.19
N GLY A 80 4.55 -7.97 -27.69
CA GLY A 80 3.35 -7.64 -26.92
C GLY A 80 3.28 -6.19 -26.44
N ARG A 81 4.08 -5.30 -27.04
CA ARG A 81 4.21 -3.88 -26.64
C ARG A 81 3.65 -2.90 -27.68
N ALA A 82 2.85 -3.38 -28.61
CA ALA A 82 2.07 -2.56 -29.53
C ALA A 82 0.58 -2.85 -29.38
N LEU A 83 -0.25 -1.87 -29.74
CA LEU A 83 -1.70 -1.97 -29.74
C LEU A 83 -2.25 -1.39 -31.04
N ASP A 84 -3.02 -2.21 -31.75
CA ASP A 84 -3.94 -1.76 -32.79
C ASP A 84 -5.32 -1.57 -32.14
N TYR A 85 -5.93 -0.40 -32.30
CA TYR A 85 -7.28 -0.11 -31.77
C TYR A 85 -8.18 0.48 -32.86
N GLY A 86 -9.33 -0.17 -33.11
CA GLY A 86 -10.17 0.06 -34.28
C GLY A 86 -10.86 1.42 -34.35
N PHE A 87 -10.50 2.21 -35.35
CA PHE A 87 -11.16 3.45 -35.76
C PHE A 87 -11.11 3.52 -37.28
N ASN A 88 -12.25 3.72 -37.95
CA ASN A 88 -12.25 3.86 -39.42
C ASN A 88 -12.24 5.33 -39.84
N VAL A 89 -11.20 5.77 -40.54
CA VAL A 89 -11.04 7.16 -41.00
C VAL A 89 -12.18 7.60 -41.91
N ASN A 90 -12.83 6.68 -42.62
CA ASN A 90 -13.96 6.99 -43.50
C ASN A 90 -15.28 7.13 -42.75
N THR A 91 -15.34 6.71 -41.49
CA THR A 91 -16.52 6.89 -40.62
C THR A 91 -16.34 8.17 -39.80
N PRO A 92 -17.14 9.23 -40.00
CA PRO A 92 -16.94 10.52 -39.33
C PRO A 92 -16.82 10.41 -37.81
N GLY A 93 -17.72 9.67 -37.16
CA GLY A 93 -17.69 9.50 -35.71
C GLY A 93 -16.49 8.70 -35.17
N ASP A 94 -15.86 7.87 -35.99
CA ASP A 94 -14.62 7.18 -35.60
C ASP A 94 -13.39 8.06 -35.85
N ARG A 95 -13.41 8.86 -36.92
CA ARG A 95 -12.39 9.87 -37.17
C ARG A 95 -12.34 10.90 -36.04
N ASP A 96 -13.50 11.35 -35.57
CA ASP A 96 -13.59 12.32 -34.48
C ASP A 96 -13.04 11.74 -33.17
N ARG A 97 -13.37 10.48 -32.84
CA ARG A 97 -12.83 9.78 -31.65
C ARG A 97 -11.34 9.46 -31.77
N ALA A 98 -10.86 9.11 -32.96
CA ALA A 98 -9.42 8.95 -33.20
C ALA A 98 -8.69 10.27 -33.00
N ASN A 99 -9.21 11.37 -33.55
CA ASN A 99 -8.64 12.70 -33.32
C ASN A 99 -8.70 13.10 -31.84
N ASP A 100 -9.77 12.76 -31.14
CA ASP A 100 -9.95 13.02 -29.71
C ASP A 100 -8.81 12.41 -28.86
N VAL A 101 -8.56 11.10 -29.00
CA VAL A 101 -7.48 10.42 -28.27
C VAL A 101 -6.10 10.93 -28.69
N LEU A 102 -5.88 11.20 -29.98
CA LEU A 102 -4.60 11.70 -30.48
C LEU A 102 -4.30 13.11 -29.96
N THR A 103 -5.29 14.00 -29.98
CA THR A 103 -5.17 15.35 -29.44
C THR A 103 -4.94 15.29 -27.93
N TRP A 104 -5.66 14.45 -27.20
CA TRP A 104 -5.41 14.24 -25.77
C TRP A 104 -3.99 13.79 -25.46
N LEU A 105 -3.47 12.80 -26.20
CA LEU A 105 -2.11 12.30 -26.00
C LEU A 105 -1.03 13.34 -26.32
N LEU A 106 -1.23 14.10 -27.39
CA LEU A 106 -0.20 14.96 -27.99
C LEU A 106 -0.29 16.43 -27.59
N SER A 107 -1.31 16.84 -26.85
CA SER A 107 -1.44 18.22 -26.36
C SER A 107 -0.37 18.60 -25.35
N THR A 108 -0.10 19.91 -25.29
CA THR A 108 0.74 20.51 -24.25
C THR A 108 -0.04 20.58 -22.94
N ASP A 109 0.56 20.13 -21.84
CA ASP A 109 -0.07 20.25 -20.52
C ASP A 109 -0.03 21.68 -19.98
N ARG A 110 -0.75 21.92 -18.88
CA ARG A 110 -0.83 23.23 -18.20
C ARG A 110 0.54 23.77 -17.71
N HIS A 111 1.57 22.92 -17.66
CA HIS A 111 2.92 23.29 -17.24
C HIS A 111 3.84 23.63 -18.43
N GLY A 112 3.30 23.60 -19.65
CA GLY A 112 4.03 23.87 -20.88
C GLY A 112 4.78 22.65 -21.42
N ASN A 113 4.50 21.44 -20.92
CA ASN A 113 5.15 20.24 -21.44
C ASN A 113 4.44 19.76 -22.71
N GLU A 114 5.12 19.81 -23.85
CA GLU A 114 4.59 19.31 -25.12
C GLU A 114 4.46 17.77 -25.12
N HIS A 115 3.45 17.28 -25.84
CA HIS A 115 3.13 15.86 -26.01
C HIS A 115 3.03 15.10 -24.69
N ALA A 116 2.39 15.73 -23.71
CA ALA A 116 2.58 15.37 -22.31
C ALA A 116 2.19 13.93 -22.05
N LEU A 117 0.99 13.53 -22.45
CA LEU A 117 0.48 12.21 -22.13
C LEU A 117 1.14 11.11 -22.95
N ALA A 118 1.48 11.35 -24.22
CA ALA A 118 2.27 10.40 -24.99
C ALA A 118 3.60 10.05 -24.30
N ARG A 119 4.29 11.05 -23.73
CA ARG A 119 5.51 10.84 -22.94
C ARG A 119 5.20 10.10 -21.64
N ARG A 120 4.17 10.51 -20.92
CA ARG A 120 3.79 9.91 -19.63
C ARG A 120 3.33 8.47 -19.76
N PHE A 121 2.71 8.07 -20.88
CA PHE A 121 2.36 6.68 -21.17
C PHE A 121 3.55 5.83 -21.64
N GLY A 122 4.66 6.45 -22.00
CA GLY A 122 5.81 5.77 -22.60
C GLY A 122 5.55 5.30 -24.03
N ILE A 123 4.81 6.09 -24.81
CA ILE A 123 4.56 5.81 -26.23
C ILE A 123 5.80 6.21 -27.04
N MET A 124 6.26 5.28 -27.87
CA MET A 124 7.43 5.42 -28.73
C MET A 124 7.04 6.01 -30.09
N TYR A 125 5.96 5.53 -30.69
CA TYR A 125 5.40 6.11 -31.90
C TYR A 125 3.91 5.78 -32.04
N ILE A 126 3.21 6.58 -32.86
CA ILE A 126 1.79 6.41 -33.19
C ILE A 126 1.63 6.49 -34.71
N ILE A 127 0.83 5.61 -35.29
CA ILE A 127 0.51 5.62 -36.73
C ILE A 127 -1.01 5.73 -36.90
N TRP A 128 -1.44 6.69 -37.71
CA TRP A 128 -2.84 6.90 -38.05
C TRP A 128 -2.96 7.58 -39.41
N ASP A 129 -3.85 7.07 -40.25
CA ASP A 129 -4.20 7.67 -41.55
C ASP A 129 -2.96 8.05 -42.37
N ARG A 130 -2.12 7.04 -42.65
CA ARG A 130 -0.90 7.14 -43.47
C ARG A 130 0.11 8.16 -42.94
N ARG A 131 0.08 8.46 -41.64
CA ARG A 131 1.04 9.35 -40.98
C ARG A 131 1.58 8.69 -39.72
N ILE A 132 2.80 9.06 -39.36
CA ILE A 132 3.48 8.60 -38.14
C ILE A 132 3.97 9.80 -37.31
N TRP A 133 3.73 9.75 -36.01
CA TRP A 133 4.36 10.61 -35.02
C TRP A 133 5.32 9.77 -34.19
N GLN A 134 6.52 10.28 -33.92
CA GLN A 134 7.58 9.54 -33.22
C GLN A 134 8.13 10.37 -32.07
N ALA A 135 8.20 9.79 -30.87
CA ALA A 135 8.66 10.47 -29.67
C ALA A 135 10.11 10.98 -29.80
N ASN A 136 11.01 10.16 -30.36
CA ASN A 136 12.41 10.53 -30.57
C ASN A 136 12.64 11.62 -31.63
N GLN A 137 11.60 12.02 -32.37
CA GLN A 137 11.64 13.09 -33.38
C GLN A 137 10.42 14.01 -33.26
N ALA A 138 9.88 14.18 -32.05
CA ALA A 138 8.60 14.84 -31.82
C ALA A 138 8.51 16.27 -32.38
N SER A 139 9.63 17.00 -32.45
CA SER A 139 9.70 18.35 -33.02
C SER A 139 9.37 18.41 -34.52
N ARG A 140 9.42 17.29 -35.24
CA ARG A 140 9.00 17.20 -36.64
C ARG A 140 7.48 17.04 -36.79
N GLY A 141 6.75 16.79 -35.70
CA GLY A 141 5.31 16.51 -35.75
C GLY A 141 4.96 15.26 -36.56
N TRP A 142 3.73 15.20 -37.06
CA TRP A 142 3.27 14.10 -37.92
C TRP A 142 3.99 14.10 -39.26
N GLN A 143 4.57 12.96 -39.63
CA GLN A 143 5.27 12.74 -40.88
C GLN A 143 4.51 11.76 -41.79
N PRO A 144 4.70 11.80 -43.12
CA PRO A 144 4.13 10.80 -44.01
C PRO A 144 4.59 9.38 -43.65
N TYR A 145 3.69 8.42 -43.67
CA TYR A 145 3.96 7.00 -43.43
C TYR A 145 3.58 6.16 -44.65
N SER A 146 4.55 5.41 -45.17
CA SER A 146 4.43 4.59 -46.37
C SER A 146 4.59 3.09 -46.08
N GLY A 147 4.45 2.67 -44.82
CA GLY A 147 4.58 1.27 -44.44
C GLY A 147 3.41 0.40 -44.90
N PRO A 148 3.48 -0.93 -44.67
CA PRO A 148 2.61 -1.91 -45.33
C PRO A 148 1.10 -1.77 -45.04
N SER A 149 0.75 -1.33 -43.83
CA SER A 149 -0.63 -0.99 -43.46
C SER A 149 -0.80 0.52 -43.53
N PRO A 150 -1.83 1.07 -44.21
CA PRO A 150 -2.06 2.50 -44.21
C PRO A 150 -2.67 3.03 -42.91
N HIS A 151 -3.05 2.15 -41.96
CA HIS A 151 -3.65 2.52 -40.67
C HIS A 151 -4.87 3.44 -40.81
N THR A 152 -5.76 3.09 -41.75
CA THR A 152 -7.01 3.84 -42.03
C THR A 152 -8.21 3.24 -41.30
N ASP A 153 -8.07 2.06 -40.73
CA ASP A 153 -9.09 1.28 -40.02
C ASP A 153 -8.77 1.02 -38.54
N HIS A 154 -7.58 1.44 -38.08
CA HIS A 154 -7.16 1.44 -36.69
C HIS A 154 -6.06 2.48 -36.45
N VAL A 155 -5.96 2.95 -35.21
CA VAL A 155 -4.77 3.66 -34.73
C VAL A 155 -3.82 2.63 -34.15
N HIS A 156 -2.55 2.71 -34.55
CA HIS A 156 -1.48 1.88 -34.01
C HIS A 156 -0.66 2.67 -33.00
N PHE A 157 -0.49 2.11 -31.81
CA PHE A 157 0.34 2.64 -30.74
C PHE A 157 1.47 1.67 -30.45
N SER A 158 2.71 2.14 -30.51
CA SER A 158 3.87 1.34 -30.14
C SER A 158 4.53 1.94 -28.90
N PHE A 159 4.79 1.11 -27.90
CA PHE A 159 5.32 1.54 -26.61
C PHE A 159 6.81 1.24 -26.50
N GLY A 160 7.53 2.16 -25.86
CA GLY A 160 8.85 1.86 -25.32
C GLY A 160 8.72 0.90 -24.13
N TRP A 161 9.82 0.28 -23.71
CA TRP A 161 9.78 -0.69 -22.62
C TRP A 161 9.28 -0.10 -21.31
N ASP A 162 9.58 1.17 -21.03
CA ASP A 162 9.08 1.83 -19.82
C ASP A 162 7.55 1.98 -19.85
N GLY A 163 6.97 2.33 -21.00
CA GLY A 163 5.51 2.37 -21.15
C GLY A 163 4.89 0.99 -21.09
N ALA A 164 5.46 0.03 -21.83
CA ALA A 164 4.98 -1.34 -21.89
C ALA A 164 4.97 -2.04 -20.52
N HIS A 165 5.94 -1.73 -19.66
CA HIS A 165 6.09 -2.29 -18.31
C HIS A 165 5.64 -1.37 -17.17
N LYS A 166 4.85 -0.32 -17.46
CA LYS A 166 4.26 0.56 -16.43
C LYS A 166 5.27 1.34 -15.57
N ARG A 167 6.36 1.83 -16.16
CA ARG A 167 7.46 2.52 -15.44
C ARG A 167 7.45 4.05 -15.60
N THR A 168 6.72 4.58 -16.57
CA THR A 168 6.61 6.03 -16.79
C THR A 168 5.61 6.69 -15.83
N THR A 169 5.66 8.04 -15.72
CA THR A 169 4.87 8.76 -14.72
C THR A 169 3.37 8.57 -14.84
N TRP A 170 2.80 8.25 -16.02
CA TRP A 170 1.37 7.91 -16.11
C TRP A 170 1.03 6.72 -15.21
N TRP A 171 1.83 5.67 -15.30
CA TRP A 171 1.58 4.41 -14.61
C TRP A 171 1.96 4.50 -13.14
N THR A 172 3.09 5.13 -12.86
CA THR A 172 3.55 5.33 -11.48
C THR A 172 2.73 6.40 -10.75
N ARG A 173 1.98 7.28 -11.45
CA ARG A 173 1.02 8.22 -10.83
C ARG A 173 -0.45 7.84 -10.93
N GLN A 174 -0.92 6.98 -11.84
CA GLN A 174 -2.26 6.38 -11.68
C GLN A 174 -2.29 5.39 -10.50
N GLN A 175 -1.13 4.82 -10.13
CA GLN A 175 -0.90 4.26 -8.78
C GLN A 175 -0.87 5.31 -7.66
N VAL A 176 -0.91 6.61 -7.96
CA VAL A 176 -0.96 7.72 -6.98
C VAL A 176 -2.32 8.42 -6.97
N ALA A 177 -3.13 8.31 -8.05
CA ALA A 177 -4.39 9.04 -8.23
C ALA A 177 -5.66 8.17 -8.36
N GLN A 178 -5.58 6.92 -8.84
CA GLN A 178 -6.68 5.93 -8.80
C GLN A 178 -6.41 4.81 -7.78
N VAL A 179 -5.17 4.73 -7.29
CA VAL A 179 -4.86 4.29 -5.93
C VAL A 179 -4.53 5.54 -5.11
N ARG A 180 -5.53 6.18 -4.53
CA ARG A 180 -5.57 6.04 -3.07
C ARG A 180 -6.62 4.96 -2.87
N PRO A 181 -6.27 3.79 -2.31
CA PRO A 181 -6.25 3.71 -0.85
C PRO A 181 -5.34 2.61 -0.26
N SER A 182 -4.33 3.00 0.50
CA SER A 182 -4.56 3.19 1.94
C SER A 182 -4.40 4.69 2.18
N THR A 183 -5.24 5.46 2.88
CA THR A 183 -5.54 5.37 4.32
C THR A 183 -4.54 4.60 5.15
N ALA A 184 -3.27 4.73 4.80
CA ALA A 184 -2.14 4.51 5.67
C ALA A 184 -1.01 5.20 4.90
N SER A 185 -0.68 6.47 5.10
CA SER A 185 -0.90 7.41 6.18
C SER A 185 -2.26 7.40 6.88
N GLY A 186 -2.17 7.28 8.20
CA GLY A 186 -3.27 7.17 9.14
C GLY A 186 -3.01 6.10 10.21
N GLN A 187 -1.90 5.36 10.12
CA GLN A 187 -1.55 4.42 11.18
C GLN A 187 -1.00 5.17 12.38
N LEU A 188 -1.63 4.94 13.52
CA LEU A 188 -1.13 5.24 14.84
C LEU A 188 -0.43 4.00 15.39
N VAL A 189 0.76 4.19 15.91
CA VAL A 189 1.44 3.21 16.75
C VAL A 189 1.74 3.88 18.07
N VAL A 190 1.45 3.18 19.16
CA VAL A 190 1.66 3.65 20.52
C VAL A 190 2.58 2.66 21.24
N GLY A 191 3.57 3.19 21.94
CA GLY A 191 4.49 2.42 22.75
C GLY A 191 4.66 3.04 24.12
N GLU A 192 4.94 2.18 25.09
CA GLU A 192 5.28 2.58 26.46
C GLU A 192 6.77 2.44 26.67
N ILE A 193 7.46 3.51 27.04
CA ILE A 193 8.86 3.42 27.44
C ILE A 193 8.90 2.56 28.70
N ARG A 194 9.59 1.42 28.62
CA ARG A 194 9.70 0.51 29.76
C ARG A 194 10.46 1.23 30.87
N ASP A 195 10.00 1.06 32.10
CA ASP A 195 10.52 1.66 33.34
C ASP A 195 10.13 3.14 33.62
N SER A 196 9.26 3.76 32.81
CA SER A 196 8.78 5.12 33.11
C SER A 196 7.28 5.38 32.87
N ASP A 197 6.49 4.36 32.52
CA ASP A 197 5.06 4.44 32.15
C ASP A 197 4.72 5.54 31.12
N ARG A 198 5.73 6.00 30.37
CA ARG A 198 5.63 7.12 29.44
C ARG A 198 5.19 6.60 28.08
N LEU A 199 4.01 7.01 27.64
CA LEU A 199 3.52 6.73 26.30
C LEU A 199 4.15 7.66 25.26
N GLU A 200 4.54 7.09 24.13
CA GLU A 200 4.85 7.80 22.89
C GLU A 200 3.91 7.30 21.78
N VAL A 201 3.36 8.23 21.01
CA VAL A 201 2.43 7.98 19.91
C VAL A 201 3.04 8.51 18.61
N PHE A 202 3.11 7.65 17.61
CA PHE A 202 3.57 7.95 16.26
C PHE A 202 2.40 7.86 15.29
N HIS A 203 2.22 8.89 14.48
CA HIS A 203 1.20 8.95 13.44
C HIS A 203 1.88 9.09 12.07
N ALA A 204 1.77 8.07 11.24
CA ALA A 204 2.18 8.17 9.84
C ALA A 204 1.19 9.06 9.08
N THR A 205 1.63 10.21 8.57
CA THR A 205 0.79 11.15 7.79
C THR A 205 1.25 11.19 6.33
N PRO A 206 0.46 11.73 5.39
CA PRO A 206 0.95 11.93 4.02
C PRO A 206 2.18 12.84 3.93
N GLN A 207 2.45 13.62 4.99
CA GLN A 207 3.55 14.58 5.08
C GLN A 207 4.72 14.05 5.94
N GLY A 208 4.78 12.74 6.19
CA GLY A 208 5.78 12.11 7.06
C GLY A 208 5.21 11.72 8.42
N ILE A 209 6.07 11.41 9.37
CA ILE A 209 5.65 10.92 10.70
C ILE A 209 5.49 12.12 11.65
N ARG A 210 4.41 12.11 12.44
CA ARG A 210 4.22 13.00 13.59
C ARG A 210 4.42 12.19 14.87
N GLN A 211 5.02 12.81 15.87
CA GLN A 211 5.16 12.20 17.20
C GLN A 211 4.55 13.10 18.27
N ARG A 212 4.07 12.48 19.34
CA ARG A 212 3.60 13.11 20.57
C ARG A 212 3.85 12.16 21.72
N TRP A 213 4.11 12.67 22.92
CA TRP A 213 4.34 11.83 24.08
C TRP A 213 3.75 12.43 25.35
N ARG A 214 3.67 11.60 26.38
CA ARG A 214 3.26 12.02 27.71
C ARG A 214 4.45 12.51 28.51
N ASP A 215 4.36 13.70 29.09
CA ASP A 215 5.37 14.24 29.99
C ASP A 215 5.20 13.66 31.41
N GLN A 216 6.22 13.89 32.25
CA GLN A 216 6.27 13.34 33.62
C GLN A 216 5.16 13.89 34.52
N ASP A 217 4.60 15.05 34.20
CA ASP A 217 3.45 15.64 34.89
C ASP A 217 2.11 15.03 34.45
N GLY A 218 2.14 14.07 33.52
CA GLY A 218 0.98 13.39 32.98
C GLY A 218 0.29 14.13 31.83
N SER A 219 0.76 15.33 31.48
CA SER A 219 0.27 16.09 30.33
C SER A 219 0.81 15.52 29.02
N TRP A 220 0.13 15.79 27.92
CA TRP A 220 0.58 15.41 26.60
C TRP A 220 1.20 16.60 25.87
N THR A 221 2.39 16.42 25.28
CA THR A 221 3.06 17.48 24.52
C THR A 221 2.26 17.92 23.28
N PRO A 222 2.60 19.00 22.57
CA PRO A 222 2.09 19.20 21.22
C PRO A 222 2.54 18.07 20.27
N TRP A 223 1.90 17.98 19.09
CA TRP A 223 2.42 17.18 17.99
C TRP A 223 3.67 17.82 17.39
N PHE A 224 4.73 17.03 17.28
CA PHE A 224 5.96 17.43 16.60
C PHE A 224 6.12 16.68 15.27
N ALA A 225 6.74 17.34 14.29
CA ALA A 225 7.31 16.62 13.15
C ALA A 225 8.38 15.65 13.67
N PHE A 226 8.26 14.38 13.32
CA PHE A 226 9.28 13.42 13.68
C PHE A 226 10.43 13.54 12.67
N THR A 227 11.60 13.94 13.16
CA THR A 227 12.70 14.38 12.30
C THR A 227 13.24 13.26 11.41
N GLY A 228 13.51 13.59 10.14
CA GLY A 228 14.44 12.85 9.28
C GLY A 228 13.84 11.97 8.18
N GLU A 229 12.52 11.82 8.08
CA GLU A 229 11.88 11.11 6.96
C GLU A 229 10.75 11.96 6.36
N ASP A 230 11.04 12.62 5.24
CA ASP A 230 10.09 13.48 4.51
C ASP A 230 9.20 12.69 3.52
N ARG A 231 9.29 11.36 3.51
CA ARG A 231 8.51 10.49 2.63
C ARG A 231 7.23 10.01 3.31
N ALA A 232 6.23 9.72 2.49
CA ALA A 232 5.04 9.02 2.96
C ALA A 232 5.43 7.62 3.45
N VAL A 233 5.14 7.36 4.72
CA VAL A 233 5.26 6.04 5.34
C VAL A 233 3.87 5.42 5.38
N ASP A 234 3.77 4.20 4.87
CA ASP A 234 2.51 3.48 4.72
C ASP A 234 2.20 2.59 5.93
N ARG A 235 3.25 2.06 6.59
CA ARG A 235 3.12 1.33 7.85
C ARG A 235 4.21 1.68 8.84
N LEU A 236 3.86 1.61 10.11
CA LEU A 236 4.77 1.71 11.24
C LEU A 236 4.75 0.39 12.02
N ALA A 237 5.92 0.00 12.51
CA ALA A 237 6.05 -1.01 13.55
C ALA A 237 7.06 -0.53 14.59
N LEU A 238 6.83 -0.91 15.85
CA LEU A 238 7.65 -0.48 16.98
C LEU A 238 8.29 -1.69 17.63
N GLY A 239 9.62 -1.68 17.70
CA GLY A 239 10.43 -2.64 18.42
C GLY A 239 10.93 -2.07 19.75
N TYR A 240 11.28 -2.96 20.67
CA TYR A 240 11.85 -2.59 21.96
C TYR A 240 13.32 -2.97 22.03
N LEU A 241 14.15 -1.98 22.31
CA LEU A 241 15.55 -2.17 22.62
C LEU A 241 15.74 -2.76 24.03
N PRO A 242 16.90 -3.38 24.33
CA PRO A 242 17.16 -3.98 25.64
C PRO A 242 17.06 -3.03 26.83
N ASN A 243 17.29 -1.74 26.60
CA ASN A 243 17.18 -0.66 27.58
C ASN A 243 15.74 -0.14 27.77
N GLY A 244 14.74 -0.78 27.14
CA GLY A 244 13.34 -0.39 27.27
C GLY A 244 12.89 0.75 26.35
N ARG A 245 13.81 1.30 25.55
CA ARG A 245 13.54 2.32 24.53
C ARG A 245 13.09 1.70 23.21
N PHE A 246 12.82 2.56 22.22
CA PHE A 246 12.25 2.13 20.95
C PHE A 246 13.25 2.05 19.80
N GLU A 247 12.94 1.15 18.88
CA GLU A 247 13.36 1.20 17.49
C GLU A 247 12.08 1.29 16.63
N LEU A 248 11.94 2.36 15.86
CA LEU A 248 10.79 2.61 15.01
C LEU A 248 11.12 2.21 13.57
N PHE A 249 10.24 1.42 12.97
CA PHE A 249 10.34 0.96 11.60
C PHE A 249 9.23 1.59 10.76
N GLY A 250 9.61 2.20 9.63
CA GLY A 250 8.71 2.79 8.65
C GLY A 250 8.77 2.03 7.33
N LEU A 251 7.66 1.41 6.95
CA LEU A 251 7.50 0.78 5.64
C LEU A 251 6.94 1.79 4.65
N THR A 252 7.66 1.99 3.54
CA THR A 252 7.20 2.71 2.36
C THR A 252 6.86 1.72 1.25
N GLY A 253 6.30 2.21 0.14
CA GLY A 253 6.08 1.39 -1.04
C GLY A 253 7.35 0.74 -1.63
N ASP A 254 8.55 1.26 -1.36
CA ASP A 254 9.81 0.78 -1.93
C ASP A 254 10.85 0.30 -0.90
N LYS A 255 10.74 0.72 0.37
CA LYS A 255 11.75 0.47 1.41
C LYS A 255 11.15 0.16 2.77
N LEU A 256 11.94 -0.48 3.61
CA LEU A 256 11.79 -0.46 5.05
C LEU A 256 12.94 0.38 5.62
N VAL A 257 12.61 1.45 6.32
CA VAL A 257 13.56 2.31 7.01
C VAL A 257 13.38 2.17 8.52
N HIS A 258 14.44 2.47 9.28
CA HIS A 258 14.37 2.44 10.74
C HIS A 258 15.19 3.56 11.39
N THR A 259 14.80 3.91 12.62
CA THR A 259 15.54 4.79 13.52
C THR A 259 15.37 4.28 14.96
N TRP A 260 16.31 4.56 15.84
CA TRP A 260 16.32 4.02 17.20
C TRP A 260 16.75 5.06 18.22
N GLN A 261 16.21 4.92 19.43
CA GLN A 261 16.53 5.80 20.55
C GLN A 261 17.81 5.34 21.28
N ASN A 262 18.61 6.31 21.70
CA ASN A 262 19.63 6.09 22.72
C ASN A 262 19.05 6.20 24.15
N ASP A 263 19.88 6.02 25.17
CA ASP A 263 19.44 6.06 26.57
C ASP A 263 18.86 7.44 26.98
N ALA A 264 19.35 8.52 26.36
CA ALA A 264 18.86 9.88 26.55
C ALA A 264 17.54 10.16 25.81
N GLY A 265 17.04 9.22 25.00
CA GLY A 265 15.82 9.37 24.20
C GLY A 265 16.04 10.11 22.87
N GLU A 266 17.30 10.37 22.50
CA GLU A 266 17.63 10.95 21.19
C GLU A 266 17.56 9.88 20.11
N TRP A 267 16.95 10.24 18.98
CA TRP A 267 16.79 9.35 17.85
C TRP A 267 18.02 9.38 16.93
N SER A 268 18.40 8.21 16.42
CA SER A 268 19.40 8.08 15.37
C SER A 268 18.89 8.67 14.05
N GLN A 269 19.81 8.87 13.09
CA GLN A 269 19.40 9.12 11.70
C GLN A 269 18.68 7.89 11.13
N TRP A 270 17.71 8.14 10.26
CA TRP A 270 17.05 7.07 9.52
C TRP A 270 18.04 6.31 8.65
N ALA A 271 17.92 4.98 8.68
CA ALA A 271 18.70 4.09 7.84
C ALA A 271 17.78 3.15 7.06
N ASP A 272 18.20 2.79 5.85
CA ASP A 272 17.57 1.75 5.06
C ASP A 272 17.92 0.38 5.66
N ILE A 273 16.91 -0.38 6.04
CA ILE A 273 17.07 -1.71 6.60
C ILE A 273 16.53 -2.80 5.68
N GLY A 274 15.78 -2.48 4.62
CA GLY A 274 15.15 -3.51 3.81
C GLY A 274 14.17 -3.10 2.74
N PRO A 275 13.45 -4.09 2.18
CA PRO A 275 12.52 -3.85 1.09
C PRO A 275 11.22 -3.22 1.58
N GLY A 276 10.52 -2.52 0.68
CA GLY A 276 9.13 -2.12 0.87
C GLY A 276 8.17 -3.31 0.86
N GLY A 277 6.89 -3.04 1.13
CA GLY A 277 5.88 -4.09 1.23
C GLY A 277 4.48 -3.59 1.57
N HIS A 278 3.63 -4.53 1.98
CA HIS A 278 2.23 -4.31 2.34
C HIS A 278 2.00 -4.17 3.85
N ASP A 279 2.85 -4.83 4.65
CA ASP A 279 2.80 -4.87 6.10
C ASP A 279 4.16 -5.26 6.68
N VAL A 280 4.42 -4.82 7.91
CA VAL A 280 5.62 -5.15 8.67
C VAL A 280 5.26 -5.40 10.13
N VAL A 281 5.85 -6.43 10.73
CA VAL A 281 5.76 -6.70 12.17
C VAL A 281 7.13 -6.98 12.76
N VAL A 282 7.32 -6.61 14.02
CA VAL A 282 8.54 -6.89 14.79
C VAL A 282 8.23 -7.95 15.84
N ALA A 283 8.91 -9.09 15.78
CA ALA A 283 8.91 -10.08 16.83
C ALA A 283 10.04 -9.79 17.81
N GLN A 284 9.77 -9.80 19.11
CA GLN A 284 10.79 -9.73 20.14
C GLN A 284 11.01 -11.12 20.74
N LEU A 285 12.08 -11.81 20.34
CA LEU A 285 12.41 -13.16 20.82
C LEU A 285 12.63 -13.19 22.35
N PRO A 286 12.52 -14.38 23.00
CA PRO A 286 12.72 -14.52 24.44
C PRO A 286 14.08 -14.01 24.97
N ASP A 287 15.11 -14.02 24.12
CA ASP A 287 16.45 -13.48 24.41
C ASP A 287 16.58 -11.97 24.14
N LYS A 288 15.44 -11.28 23.94
CA LYS A 288 15.27 -9.85 23.64
C LYS A 288 15.75 -9.42 22.25
N ARG A 289 16.27 -10.32 21.41
CA ARG A 289 16.57 -10.01 20.01
C ARG A 289 15.29 -9.68 19.26
N MET A 290 15.41 -8.84 18.25
CA MET A 290 14.31 -8.57 17.32
C MET A 290 14.45 -9.37 16.03
N GLU A 291 13.32 -9.75 15.47
CA GLU A 291 13.19 -10.32 14.14
C GLU A 291 12.04 -9.65 13.39
N LEU A 292 12.35 -9.10 12.23
CA LEU A 292 11.43 -8.37 11.37
C LEU A 292 10.84 -9.32 10.35
N PHE A 293 9.54 -9.18 10.10
CA PHE A 293 8.83 -9.86 9.02
C PHE A 293 8.14 -8.82 8.16
N VAL A 294 8.40 -8.86 6.85
CA VAL A 294 7.80 -7.94 5.87
C VAL A 294 7.01 -8.77 4.88
N ALA A 295 5.72 -8.46 4.74
CA ALA A 295 4.88 -9.00 3.70
C ALA A 295 5.12 -8.20 2.41
N THR A 296 5.71 -8.82 1.40
CA THR A 296 6.00 -8.19 0.11
C THR A 296 5.05 -8.71 -0.98
N GLY A 297 5.12 -8.13 -2.18
CA GLY A 297 4.37 -8.64 -3.33
C GLY A 297 4.80 -10.05 -3.81
N SER A 298 5.95 -10.56 -3.36
CA SER A 298 6.47 -11.90 -3.72
C SER A 298 6.46 -12.90 -2.56
N GLY A 299 5.89 -12.54 -1.41
CA GLY A 299 5.82 -13.37 -0.20
C GLY A 299 6.43 -12.69 1.02
N ILE A 300 6.57 -13.42 2.12
CA ILE A 300 7.14 -12.87 3.36
C ILE A 300 8.65 -13.04 3.34
N VAL A 301 9.36 -11.99 3.73
CA VAL A 301 10.81 -12.00 3.99
C VAL A 301 11.06 -11.62 5.44
N HIS A 302 12.15 -12.11 6.00
CA HIS A 302 12.53 -11.80 7.37
C HIS A 302 14.01 -11.45 7.54
N ARG A 303 14.33 -10.76 8.63
CA ARG A 303 15.68 -10.37 9.04
C ARG A 303 15.75 -10.28 10.56
N TRP A 304 16.80 -10.81 11.17
CA TRP A 304 16.93 -10.90 12.63
C TRP A 304 18.19 -10.21 13.14
N GLN A 305 18.19 -9.83 14.42
CA GLN A 305 19.39 -9.40 15.13
C GLN A 305 20.26 -10.60 15.54
N HIS A 306 21.59 -10.43 15.53
CA HIS A 306 22.53 -11.42 16.06
C HIS A 306 22.58 -11.44 17.59
N THR A 307 22.50 -10.27 18.20
CA THR A 307 22.45 -10.05 19.65
C THR A 307 21.41 -8.99 19.96
N ALA A 308 20.86 -8.97 21.18
CA ALA A 308 19.80 -8.04 21.51
C ALA A 308 20.30 -6.58 21.41
N GLY A 309 19.64 -5.77 20.57
CA GLY A 309 20.08 -4.40 20.27
C GLY A 309 21.36 -4.30 19.44
N GLY A 310 21.83 -5.42 18.86
CA GLY A 310 23.03 -5.49 18.04
C GLY A 310 22.75 -5.40 16.54
N GLY A 311 23.76 -5.78 15.75
CA GLY A 311 23.67 -5.81 14.30
C GLY A 311 22.64 -6.81 13.76
N TRP A 312 22.08 -6.46 12.61
CA TRP A 312 21.14 -7.29 11.84
C TRP A 312 21.88 -8.27 10.93
N ALA A 313 21.25 -9.42 10.66
CA ALA A 313 21.71 -10.41 9.69
C ALA A 313 22.03 -9.78 8.33
N GLU A 314 22.97 -10.37 7.60
CA GLU A 314 23.33 -9.89 6.27
C GLU A 314 22.20 -10.22 5.28
N GLY A 315 21.62 -9.19 4.67
CA GLY A 315 20.51 -9.34 3.72
C GLY A 315 19.19 -9.76 4.35
N TRP A 316 18.22 -10.05 3.48
CA TRP A 316 16.89 -10.54 3.85
C TRP A 316 16.72 -11.95 3.34
N HIS A 317 16.05 -12.78 4.13
CA HIS A 317 15.86 -14.18 3.80
C HIS A 317 14.39 -14.45 3.46
N PRO A 318 14.09 -15.31 2.46
CA PRO A 318 12.73 -15.75 2.19
C PRO A 318 12.16 -16.50 3.39
N PHE A 319 10.98 -16.08 3.85
CA PHE A 319 10.25 -16.74 4.92
C PHE A 319 9.05 -17.57 4.39
N GLY A 320 8.71 -17.38 3.11
CA GLY A 320 7.62 -18.06 2.42
C GLY A 320 6.25 -17.44 2.76
N GLY A 321 5.17 -18.11 2.38
CA GLY A 321 3.81 -17.61 2.60
C GLY A 321 3.45 -16.37 1.76
N ALA A 322 2.17 -16.01 1.76
CA ALA A 322 1.64 -14.84 1.06
C ALA A 322 0.66 -14.08 1.97
N ALA A 323 0.88 -12.79 2.17
CA ALA A 323 0.12 -11.98 3.10
C ALA A 323 -0.02 -10.53 2.63
N THR A 324 -1.12 -9.90 3.02
CA THR A 324 -1.31 -8.43 3.01
C THR A 324 -1.41 -7.87 4.43
N LYS A 325 -1.56 -8.75 5.43
CA LYS A 325 -1.63 -8.47 6.86
C LYS A 325 -0.78 -9.48 7.64
N LEU A 326 0.04 -8.98 8.56
CA LEU A 326 0.85 -9.79 9.46
C LEU A 326 0.46 -9.51 10.91
N ALA A 327 0.54 -10.54 11.74
CA ALA A 327 0.55 -10.40 13.18
C ALA A 327 1.61 -11.33 13.77
N VAL A 328 2.13 -10.98 14.93
CA VAL A 328 3.09 -11.82 15.64
C VAL A 328 2.78 -11.82 17.13
N ALA A 329 2.88 -12.99 17.75
CA ALA A 329 2.75 -13.14 19.19
C ALA A 329 3.95 -13.87 19.78
N GLN A 330 4.23 -13.56 21.04
CA GLN A 330 5.13 -14.37 21.85
C GLN A 330 4.41 -15.64 22.31
N ILE A 331 5.10 -16.77 22.24
CA ILE A 331 4.63 -18.03 22.79
C ILE A 331 5.70 -18.59 23.74
N PRO A 332 5.36 -19.55 24.62
CA PRO A 332 6.36 -20.18 25.48
C PRO A 332 7.55 -20.72 24.66
N GLY A 333 8.73 -20.15 24.88
CA GLY A 333 9.97 -20.57 24.21
C GLY A 333 10.17 -20.03 22.79
N GLY A 334 9.35 -19.10 22.30
CA GLY A 334 9.57 -18.51 20.97
C GLY A 334 8.44 -17.59 20.51
N VAL A 335 8.14 -17.63 19.21
CA VAL A 335 7.22 -16.71 18.55
C VAL A 335 6.29 -17.44 17.58
N GLU A 336 5.11 -16.89 17.34
CA GLU A 336 4.17 -17.37 16.32
C GLU A 336 3.80 -16.22 15.39
N VAL A 337 3.98 -16.44 14.09
CA VAL A 337 3.72 -15.48 13.01
C VAL A 337 2.47 -15.89 12.27
N PHE A 338 1.56 -14.94 12.08
CA PHE A 338 0.30 -15.10 11.38
C PHE A 338 0.33 -14.28 10.09
N ALA A 339 -0.07 -14.90 8.99
CA ALA A 339 -0.02 -14.38 7.64
C ALA A 339 -1.41 -14.44 7.02
N MET A 340 -2.02 -13.28 6.81
CA MET A 340 -3.37 -13.17 6.27
C MET A 340 -3.39 -12.43 4.95
N ASN A 341 -4.21 -12.91 4.03
CA ASN A 341 -4.67 -12.18 2.86
C ASN A 341 -6.21 -12.19 2.80
N ALA A 342 -6.81 -11.73 1.69
CA ALA A 342 -8.27 -11.68 1.56
C ALA A 342 -8.94 -13.07 1.60
N SER A 343 -8.21 -14.13 1.20
CA SER A 343 -8.76 -15.48 1.04
C SER A 343 -8.37 -16.44 2.16
N ASP A 344 -7.14 -16.31 2.69
CA ASP A 344 -6.59 -17.28 3.64
C ASP A 344 -5.85 -16.62 4.81
N LEU A 345 -5.89 -17.31 5.94
CA LEU A 345 -5.06 -17.08 7.12
C LEU A 345 -4.20 -18.32 7.37
N HIS A 346 -2.88 -18.11 7.41
CA HIS A 346 -1.87 -19.11 7.72
C HIS A 346 -1.08 -18.70 8.96
N HIS A 347 -0.43 -19.67 9.59
CA HIS A 347 0.48 -19.42 10.69
C HIS A 347 1.72 -20.30 10.62
N ARG A 348 2.77 -19.85 11.29
CA ARG A 348 4.03 -20.57 11.45
C ARG A 348 4.65 -20.15 12.77
N TRP A 349 5.18 -21.10 13.52
CA TRP A 349 5.73 -20.82 14.85
C TRP A 349 7.17 -21.32 14.98
N GLN A 350 7.89 -20.68 15.89
CA GLN A 350 9.22 -21.06 16.31
C GLN A 350 9.20 -21.42 17.79
N VAL A 351 9.81 -22.53 18.15
CA VAL A 351 10.09 -22.87 19.56
C VAL A 351 11.55 -23.26 19.67
N ASN A 352 12.28 -22.63 20.60
CA ASN A 352 13.69 -22.89 20.88
C ASN A 352 14.58 -22.89 19.63
N GLY A 353 14.36 -21.95 18.72
CA GLY A 353 15.16 -21.81 17.50
C GLY A 353 14.60 -22.56 16.27
N THR A 354 13.71 -23.53 16.43
CA THR A 354 13.18 -24.36 15.33
C THR A 354 11.83 -23.86 14.86
N TRP A 355 11.72 -23.56 13.56
CA TRP A 355 10.48 -23.18 12.90
C TRP A 355 9.67 -24.40 12.45
N SER A 356 8.35 -24.33 12.59
CA SER A 356 7.40 -25.26 11.97
C SER A 356 7.34 -25.07 10.45
N ASP A 357 6.56 -25.91 9.76
CA ASP A 357 6.04 -25.55 8.42
C ASP A 357 4.87 -24.56 8.55
N TRP A 358 4.48 -23.94 7.42
CA TRP A 358 3.28 -23.13 7.35
C TRP A 358 2.02 -24.02 7.44
N GLY A 359 1.13 -23.70 8.38
CA GLY A 359 -0.17 -24.34 8.52
C GLY A 359 -1.30 -23.41 8.07
N ARG A 360 -2.31 -23.96 7.39
CA ARG A 360 -3.56 -23.21 7.14
C ARG A 360 -4.37 -23.16 8.43
N MET A 361 -4.76 -21.96 8.85
CA MET A 361 -5.51 -21.73 10.08
C MET A 361 -6.98 -21.39 9.82
N GLY A 362 -7.31 -20.86 8.64
CA GLY A 362 -8.67 -20.53 8.26
C GLY A 362 -8.73 -19.66 7.02
N ASP A 363 -9.89 -19.07 6.77
CA ASP A 363 -10.06 -18.12 5.67
C ASP A 363 -9.52 -16.73 6.05
N GLY A 364 -9.41 -15.89 5.03
CA GLY A 364 -8.88 -14.53 5.11
C GLY A 364 -9.84 -13.51 5.70
N GLY A 365 -9.43 -12.24 5.62
CA GLY A 365 -10.20 -11.12 6.17
C GLY A 365 -9.54 -9.77 5.94
N ASN A 366 -10.08 -8.76 6.60
CA ASN A 366 -9.70 -7.36 6.47
C ASN A 366 -8.57 -6.96 7.44
N ASP A 367 -8.61 -7.46 8.67
CA ASP A 367 -7.64 -7.13 9.72
C ASP A 367 -7.55 -8.25 10.78
N ILE A 368 -6.42 -8.34 11.50
CA ILE A 368 -6.19 -9.34 12.55
C ILE A 368 -5.54 -8.71 13.78
N ALA A 369 -5.98 -9.13 14.95
CA ALA A 369 -5.35 -8.78 16.22
C ALA A 369 -5.30 -9.97 17.16
N LEU A 370 -4.31 -9.96 18.05
CA LEU A 370 -4.02 -11.03 19.00
C LEU A 370 -4.18 -10.50 20.42
N GLY A 371 -4.88 -11.25 21.27
CA GLY A 371 -4.96 -11.05 22.70
C GLY A 371 -4.10 -12.07 23.44
N HIS A 372 -3.30 -11.59 24.39
CA HIS A 372 -2.63 -12.45 25.38
C HIS A 372 -3.51 -12.57 26.62
N LEU A 373 -4.01 -13.78 26.85
CA LEU A 373 -4.75 -14.08 28.07
C LEU A 373 -3.80 -14.18 29.27
N PRO A 374 -4.26 -13.88 30.50
CA PRO A 374 -3.40 -13.94 31.69
C PRO A 374 -2.74 -15.29 31.96
N ASP A 375 -3.34 -16.38 31.47
CA ASP A 375 -2.83 -17.75 31.58
C ASP A 375 -1.80 -18.13 30.49
N GLY A 376 -1.41 -17.17 29.63
CA GLY A 376 -0.43 -17.35 28.57
C GLY A 376 -1.00 -17.89 27.26
N ARG A 377 -2.31 -18.17 27.19
CA ARG A 377 -2.98 -18.54 25.93
C ARG A 377 -3.12 -17.34 25.01
N LEU A 378 -3.11 -17.62 23.72
CA LEU A 378 -3.45 -16.64 22.69
C LEU A 378 -4.92 -16.75 22.30
N GLU A 379 -5.51 -15.61 21.98
CA GLU A 379 -6.80 -15.52 21.30
C GLU A 379 -6.65 -14.60 20.08
N ILE A 380 -7.09 -15.07 18.91
CA ILE A 380 -7.02 -14.32 17.65
C ILE A 380 -8.41 -13.82 17.28
N PHE A 381 -8.47 -12.55 16.88
CA PHE A 381 -9.68 -11.90 16.38
C PHE A 381 -9.42 -11.44 14.95
N GLN A 382 -10.39 -11.69 14.07
CA GLN A 382 -10.31 -11.33 12.67
C GLN A 382 -11.52 -10.49 12.28
N ALA A 383 -11.27 -9.33 11.70
CA ALA A 383 -12.29 -8.50 11.07
C ALA A 383 -12.60 -9.04 9.67
N ARG A 384 -13.88 -9.26 9.37
CA ARG A 384 -14.38 -9.66 8.05
C ARG A 384 -15.58 -8.79 7.67
N ASP A 385 -15.94 -8.81 6.39
CA ASP A 385 -17.10 -8.06 5.89
C ASP A 385 -18.42 -8.52 6.53
N GLU A 386 -18.51 -9.79 6.94
CA GLU A 386 -19.68 -10.36 7.62
C GLU A 386 -19.69 -10.18 9.15
N GLY A 387 -18.62 -9.62 9.73
CA GLY A 387 -18.45 -9.42 11.16
C GLY A 387 -17.12 -9.91 11.72
N THR A 388 -16.93 -9.81 13.04
CA THR A 388 -15.74 -10.32 13.71
C THR A 388 -15.90 -11.82 13.99
N VAL A 389 -14.83 -12.58 13.75
CA VAL A 389 -14.70 -13.98 14.17
C VAL A 389 -13.48 -14.14 15.05
N HIS A 390 -13.47 -15.17 15.90
CA HIS A 390 -12.36 -15.44 16.79
C HIS A 390 -12.12 -16.93 17.00
N ARG A 391 -10.94 -17.25 17.54
CA ARG A 391 -10.60 -18.56 18.12
C ARG A 391 -9.48 -18.40 19.13
N TRP A 392 -9.33 -19.37 20.02
CA TRP A 392 -8.36 -19.32 21.12
C TRP A 392 -7.52 -20.60 21.17
N GLN A 393 -6.37 -20.51 21.81
CA GLN A 393 -5.61 -21.70 22.19
C GLN A 393 -6.30 -22.41 23.36
N GLU A 394 -6.42 -23.73 23.29
CA GLU A 394 -6.96 -24.55 24.40
C GLU A 394 -5.97 -24.59 25.57
N ASN A 395 -4.67 -24.57 25.27
CA ASN A 395 -3.57 -24.48 26.24
C ASN A 395 -2.49 -23.56 25.67
N ALA A 396 -1.69 -22.91 26.52
CA ALA A 396 -0.67 -21.96 26.06
C ALA A 396 0.32 -22.65 25.10
N GLY A 397 0.42 -22.14 23.86
CA GLY A 397 1.25 -22.73 22.79
C GLY A 397 0.73 -24.07 22.26
N GLY A 398 -0.52 -24.44 22.57
CA GLY A 398 -1.13 -25.72 22.19
C GLY A 398 -2.07 -25.63 20.98
N ALA A 399 -2.95 -26.62 20.88
CA ALA A 399 -3.98 -26.66 19.83
C ALA A 399 -4.95 -25.47 19.95
N TRP A 400 -5.51 -25.09 18.80
CA TRP A 400 -6.47 -24.00 18.68
C TRP A 400 -7.90 -24.53 18.58
N SER A 401 -8.86 -23.85 19.21
CA SER A 401 -10.29 -24.13 19.13
C SER A 401 -10.85 -23.95 17.71
N ALA A 402 -12.11 -24.33 17.46
CA ALA A 402 -12.78 -24.01 16.20
C ALA A 402 -12.99 -22.49 16.05
N TRP A 403 -13.19 -22.01 14.82
CA TRP A 403 -13.61 -20.63 14.60
C TRP A 403 -15.04 -20.41 15.06
N GLU A 404 -15.28 -19.32 15.77
CA GLU A 404 -16.60 -18.91 16.24
C GLU A 404 -16.92 -17.48 15.80
N GLY A 405 -18.20 -17.23 15.56
CA GLY A 405 -18.71 -15.89 15.29
C GLY A 405 -18.66 -15.05 16.55
N PHE A 406 -18.00 -13.89 16.49
CA PHE A 406 -17.80 -13.02 17.63
C PHE A 406 -18.72 -11.78 17.63
N GLY A 407 -19.52 -11.61 16.57
CA GLY A 407 -20.38 -10.43 16.37
C GLY A 407 -19.56 -9.19 16.02
N GLY A 408 -20.10 -7.98 16.23
CA GLY A 408 -19.38 -6.71 16.03
C GLY A 408 -18.87 -6.50 14.60
N MET A 409 -19.59 -5.73 13.79
CA MET A 409 -19.17 -5.41 12.43
C MET A 409 -17.86 -4.61 12.45
N SER A 410 -16.83 -5.11 11.75
CA SER A 410 -15.50 -4.51 11.82
C SER A 410 -14.76 -4.61 10.49
N LYS A 411 -13.99 -3.57 10.19
CA LYS A 411 -12.96 -3.55 9.14
C LYS A 411 -11.56 -3.45 9.74
N ARG A 412 -11.46 -2.99 10.99
CA ARG A 412 -10.23 -2.94 11.80
C ARG A 412 -10.53 -3.47 13.19
N ILE A 413 -9.55 -4.14 13.77
CA ILE A 413 -9.68 -4.78 15.07
C ILE A 413 -8.43 -4.47 15.90
N ALA A 414 -8.62 -4.11 17.17
CA ALA A 414 -7.52 -3.96 18.11
C ALA A 414 -7.88 -4.64 19.43
N VAL A 415 -6.86 -5.11 20.15
CA VAL A 415 -7.03 -5.81 21.43
C VAL A 415 -6.15 -5.17 22.49
N GLY A 416 -6.76 -4.80 23.60
CA GLY A 416 -6.11 -4.32 24.81
C GLY A 416 -6.13 -5.38 25.90
N ARG A 417 -5.03 -5.53 26.64
CA ARG A 417 -4.98 -6.44 27.80
C ARG A 417 -5.56 -5.78 29.04
N LEU A 418 -6.51 -6.43 29.70
CA LEU A 418 -7.01 -6.05 31.02
C LEU A 418 -6.27 -6.83 32.12
N HIS A 419 -6.49 -6.49 33.39
CA HIS A 419 -5.90 -7.24 34.51
C HIS A 419 -6.28 -8.73 34.48
N ASN A 420 -7.55 -9.03 34.16
CA ASN A 420 -8.14 -10.37 34.24
C ASN A 420 -8.68 -10.87 32.89
N GLY A 421 -8.21 -10.33 31.77
CA GLY A 421 -8.72 -10.69 30.45
C GLY A 421 -8.23 -9.73 29.37
N ILE A 422 -9.05 -9.59 28.33
CA ILE A 422 -8.80 -8.70 27.21
C ILE A 422 -10.05 -7.88 26.87
N GLU A 423 -9.84 -6.77 26.19
CA GLU A 423 -10.87 -5.90 25.61
C GLU A 423 -10.61 -5.72 24.13
N VAL A 424 -11.64 -5.93 23.33
CA VAL A 424 -11.60 -5.97 21.87
C VAL A 424 -12.34 -4.77 21.33
N PHE A 425 -11.71 -4.04 20.41
CA PHE A 425 -12.25 -2.85 19.77
C PHE A 425 -12.46 -3.13 18.28
N ALA A 426 -13.70 -3.03 17.83
CA ALA A 426 -14.15 -3.26 16.47
C ALA A 426 -14.51 -1.94 15.80
N LEU A 427 -13.71 -1.51 14.84
CA LEU A 427 -13.92 -0.27 14.09
C LEU A 427 -14.47 -0.57 12.69
N ASN A 428 -15.50 0.16 12.28
CA ASN A 428 -15.98 0.23 10.91
C ASN A 428 -16.19 1.71 10.48
N ASP A 429 -16.75 1.92 9.29
CA ASP A 429 -16.95 3.26 8.73
C ASP A 429 -17.98 4.09 9.52
N ALA A 430 -18.90 3.45 10.24
CA ALA A 430 -20.01 4.09 10.95
C ALA A 430 -19.76 4.25 12.46
N GLU A 431 -19.10 3.28 13.10
CA GLU A 431 -18.91 3.26 14.54
C GLU A 431 -17.66 2.48 14.99
N LEU A 432 -17.24 2.79 16.21
CA LEU A 432 -16.29 2.03 16.99
C LEU A 432 -17.04 1.37 18.15
N ASN A 433 -17.03 0.04 18.18
CA ASN A 433 -17.61 -0.76 19.25
C ASN A 433 -16.52 -1.45 20.07
N HIS A 434 -16.83 -1.82 21.31
CA HIS A 434 -15.94 -2.62 22.14
C HIS A 434 -16.67 -3.72 22.91
N ARG A 435 -15.91 -4.74 23.32
CA ARG A 435 -16.36 -5.88 24.11
C ARG A 435 -15.22 -6.37 25.00
N TRP A 436 -15.48 -6.70 26.26
CA TRP A 436 -14.43 -7.03 27.24
C TRP A 436 -14.72 -8.31 28.02
N GLN A 437 -13.66 -8.91 28.57
CA GLN A 437 -13.74 -10.10 29.42
C GLN A 437 -13.73 -9.75 30.92
N THR A 438 -14.74 -10.22 31.65
CA THR A 438 -14.83 -10.17 33.14
C THR A 438 -15.39 -11.49 33.71
N GLY A 439 -14.70 -12.61 33.46
CA GLY A 439 -15.23 -13.96 33.77
C GLY A 439 -16.22 -14.51 32.74
N GLY A 440 -16.41 -13.75 31.66
CA GLY A 440 -17.22 -14.00 30.47
C GLY A 440 -17.13 -12.76 29.58
N TRP A 441 -17.61 -12.85 28.34
CA TRP A 441 -17.66 -11.71 27.44
C TRP A 441 -18.86 -10.81 27.77
N SER A 442 -18.65 -9.50 27.81
CA SER A 442 -19.74 -8.51 27.85
C SER A 442 -20.61 -8.57 26.59
N GLU A 443 -21.68 -7.79 26.51
CA GLU A 443 -22.29 -7.43 25.23
C GLU A 443 -21.37 -6.47 24.44
N TRP A 444 -21.58 -6.36 23.13
CA TRP A 444 -20.97 -5.30 22.33
C TRP A 444 -21.59 -3.96 22.71
N ASN A 445 -20.74 -2.97 22.99
CA ASN A 445 -21.16 -1.63 23.36
C ASN A 445 -20.55 -0.59 22.40
N ARG A 446 -21.31 0.47 22.12
CA ARG A 446 -20.80 1.59 21.34
C ARG A 446 -19.75 2.34 22.14
N PHE A 447 -18.58 2.48 21.55
CA PHE A 447 -17.41 3.10 22.18
C PHE A 447 -17.07 4.46 21.59
N GLY A 448 -17.32 4.65 20.28
CA GLY A 448 -17.06 5.91 19.56
C GLY A 448 -17.70 5.93 18.17
N ASP A 449 -17.37 6.95 17.40
CA ASP A 449 -17.81 7.09 16.01
C ASP A 449 -16.98 6.22 15.07
N GLY A 450 -17.37 6.13 13.80
CA GLY A 450 -16.58 5.46 12.77
C GLY A 450 -15.28 6.20 12.47
N GLY A 451 -14.34 5.55 11.80
CA GLY A 451 -13.01 6.11 11.60
C GLY A 451 -12.10 5.29 10.69
N GLN A 452 -10.86 5.75 10.54
CA GLN A 452 -9.88 5.13 9.66
C GLN A 452 -8.97 4.13 10.36
N GLN A 453 -8.67 4.36 11.65
CA GLN A 453 -7.72 3.53 12.39
C GLN A 453 -7.93 3.62 13.91
N ILE A 454 -7.54 2.55 14.61
CA ILE A 454 -7.51 2.43 16.06
C ILE A 454 -6.16 1.88 16.52
N ALA A 455 -5.64 2.44 17.61
CA ALA A 455 -4.46 1.93 18.31
C ALA A 455 -4.74 1.88 19.81
N VAL A 456 -4.18 0.86 20.47
CA VAL A 456 -4.36 0.63 21.90
C VAL A 456 -2.99 0.58 22.56
N GLY A 457 -2.79 1.41 23.58
CA GLY A 457 -1.57 1.50 24.37
C GLY A 457 -1.82 1.20 25.84
N HIS A 458 -0.73 1.06 26.59
CA HIS A 458 -0.74 0.89 28.04
C HIS A 458 0.15 1.94 28.69
N ALA A 459 -0.38 2.65 29.68
CA ALA A 459 0.43 3.39 30.64
C ALA A 459 0.37 2.60 31.97
N GLY A 460 1.40 1.82 32.26
CA GLY A 460 1.42 0.84 33.35
C GLY A 460 0.34 -0.22 33.17
N ARG A 461 -0.75 -0.13 33.94
CA ARG A 461 -1.90 -1.08 33.88
C ARG A 461 -3.14 -0.50 33.20
N ARG A 462 -3.05 0.73 32.70
CA ARG A 462 -4.19 1.50 32.20
C ARG A 462 -4.20 1.48 30.68
N LEU A 463 -5.31 1.03 30.11
CA LEU A 463 -5.55 1.11 28.68
C LEU A 463 -5.75 2.55 28.22
N GLU A 464 -5.19 2.86 27.06
CA GLU A 464 -5.42 4.10 26.34
C GLU A 464 -5.72 3.78 24.88
N VAL A 465 -6.77 4.41 24.34
CA VAL A 465 -7.23 4.17 22.97
C VAL A 465 -7.10 5.46 22.18
N PHE A 466 -6.48 5.34 21.02
CA PHE A 466 -6.32 6.41 20.05
C PHE A 466 -7.06 6.02 18.79
N GLN A 467 -7.87 6.94 18.28
CA GLN A 467 -8.67 6.73 17.08
C GLN A 467 -8.37 7.83 16.06
N LEU A 468 -8.11 7.44 14.81
CA LEU A 468 -8.05 8.39 13.71
C LEU A 468 -9.44 8.52 13.09
N VAL A 469 -9.99 9.74 13.11
CA VAL A 469 -11.29 10.10 12.54
C VAL A 469 -11.15 11.36 11.68
N GLY A 470 -11.35 11.22 10.38
CA GLY A 470 -11.34 12.36 9.45
C GLY A 470 -10.00 13.10 9.38
N GLY A 471 -8.90 12.41 9.71
CA GLY A 471 -7.56 12.99 9.78
C GLY A 471 -7.19 13.60 11.14
N GLN A 472 -8.12 13.64 12.09
CA GLN A 472 -7.86 14.04 13.47
C GLN A 472 -7.70 12.82 14.37
N VAL A 473 -6.79 12.88 15.33
CA VAL A 473 -6.65 11.85 16.35
C VAL A 473 -7.54 12.23 17.52
N LYS A 474 -8.31 11.27 18.01
CA LYS A 474 -9.04 11.35 19.28
C LYS A 474 -8.43 10.36 20.26
N HIS A 475 -8.49 10.70 21.54
CA HIS A 475 -7.93 9.89 22.62
C HIS A 475 -8.96 9.66 23.73
N ARG A 476 -8.86 8.50 24.36
CA ARG A 476 -9.66 8.11 25.52
C ARG A 476 -8.83 7.22 26.42
N GLU A 477 -8.89 7.47 27.72
CA GLU A 477 -8.19 6.66 28.72
C GLU A 477 -9.15 5.92 29.67
N HIS A 478 -8.71 4.75 30.10
CA HIS A 478 -9.44 3.89 31.01
C HIS A 478 -9.35 4.44 32.45
N ASN A 479 -10.46 4.48 33.19
CA ASN A 479 -10.53 5.12 34.51
C ASN A 479 -10.16 4.21 35.70
N GLY A 480 -9.78 2.95 35.43
CA GLY A 480 -9.32 2.00 36.44
C GLY A 480 -10.39 1.02 36.96
N THR A 481 -11.66 1.21 36.61
CA THR A 481 -12.73 0.20 36.81
C THR A 481 -12.85 -0.72 35.61
N ALA A 482 -13.31 -1.97 35.74
CA ALA A 482 -13.24 -3.01 34.69
C ALA A 482 -13.78 -2.64 33.27
N SER A 483 -14.61 -1.60 33.11
CA SER A 483 -15.09 -1.10 31.81
C SER A 483 -15.28 0.42 31.77
N GLY A 484 -14.68 1.15 32.72
CA GLY A 484 -14.90 2.59 32.84
C GLY A 484 -13.90 3.40 32.03
N TRP A 485 -14.39 4.40 31.32
CA TRP A 485 -13.61 5.23 30.42
C TRP A 485 -13.93 6.71 30.61
N LEU A 486 -12.92 7.57 30.65
CA LEU A 486 -13.11 9.03 30.60
C LEU A 486 -13.70 9.46 29.25
N PRO A 487 -14.27 10.66 29.06
CA PRO A 487 -14.78 11.10 27.76
C PRO A 487 -13.71 11.09 26.65
N TRP A 488 -14.15 11.07 25.39
CA TRP A 488 -13.25 11.31 24.26
C TRP A 488 -12.75 12.74 24.26
N GLU A 489 -11.47 12.91 23.97
CA GLU A 489 -10.81 14.21 23.83
C GLU A 489 -10.17 14.32 22.44
N ASP A 490 -10.12 15.54 21.91
CA ASP A 490 -9.31 15.83 20.72
C ASP A 490 -7.83 15.72 21.12
N PHE A 491 -7.07 14.98 20.33
CA PHE A 491 -5.70 14.60 20.65
C PHE A 491 -4.68 15.41 19.85
#